data_AF-A0A195DMT3-F1
#
_entry.id   AF-A0A195DMT3-F1
#
_cell.length_a   1.000
_cell.length_b   1.000
_cell.length_c   1.000
_cell.angle_alpha   90.00
_cell.angle_beta   90.00
_cell.angle_gamma   90.00
#
_symmetry.space_group_name_H-M   'P 1'
#
loop_
_entity.id
_entity.type
_entity.pdbx_description
1 polymer ?
#
loop_
_entity_poly.entity_id
_entity_poly.type
_entity_poly.pdbx_seq_one_letter_code
_entity_poly.pdbx_strand_id
1 'polypeptide(L)'
;MLVVIPFLACHIIWAIASPISTGISCTISVQYKIGDLKEPEPLLLKQVGKNATIWYPDNDDGTLRISAGDSIYLACPGKNNYFQNRSWGKEVEAVCIRDKVFDVKGVHQYISSLVCKSHPEHHAEYTSTSPCFGRHSPIEIGFNVNGIFIRTIELCRDEKTYMTYYTKFMMTKMIESYQRGYPRPPKFLAGKFYPRINIDYLYKFETQLDIFGRILKSTKLAEERLKKSLQFLSRGHIVAKADFVYGSQQRSTFWYLNTAPQWQTFNAGNWNSLEISVRRFAASRRLDLDVYTGVHGQMTMEDIHNKQQPVYLAEGAVMSVPKFYWKVIYDPLSKRGTAFVGLNDPFITLVTDDVYLCTNISERIKWLNWRPCNITLGISYACSVADLRKAVPAVPLLDVIDILM
;
A
#
# COMPACT_ATOMS: atom_id res chain seq x y z
N MET A 1 -25.06 -23.49 76.62
CA MET A 1 -24.37 -23.08 75.38
C MET A 1 -24.89 -23.93 74.24
N LEU A 2 -25.90 -23.44 73.52
CA LEU A 2 -26.33 -24.02 72.24
C LEU A 2 -25.77 -23.13 71.13
N VAL A 3 -24.94 -23.71 70.27
CA VAL A 3 -24.36 -23.05 69.10
C VAL A 3 -25.34 -23.21 67.93
N VAL A 4 -25.90 -22.10 67.46
CA VAL A 4 -26.73 -22.03 66.26
C VAL A 4 -25.78 -21.84 65.07
N ILE A 5 -25.72 -22.84 64.18
CA ILE A 5 -24.97 -22.77 62.92
C ILE A 5 -25.95 -22.29 61.84
N PRO A 6 -25.75 -21.12 61.21
CA PRO A 6 -26.59 -20.70 60.10
C PRO A 6 -26.13 -21.41 58.82
N PHE A 7 -26.99 -22.24 58.24
CA PHE A 7 -26.81 -22.75 56.89
C PHE A 7 -26.98 -21.60 55.89
N LEU A 8 -25.87 -21.12 55.32
CA LEU A 8 -25.89 -20.25 54.15
C LEU A 8 -26.34 -21.09 52.94
N ALA A 9 -27.59 -20.92 52.50
CA ALA A 9 -28.05 -21.43 51.22
C ALA A 9 -27.36 -20.65 50.10
N CYS A 10 -26.33 -21.24 49.50
CA CYS A 10 -25.68 -20.70 48.32
C CYS A 10 -26.61 -20.91 47.11
N HIS A 11 -27.39 -19.88 46.76
CA HIS A 11 -28.12 -19.86 45.50
C HIS A 11 -27.12 -19.72 44.35
N ILE A 12 -26.76 -20.84 43.75
CA ILE A 12 -26.04 -20.86 42.47
C ILE A 12 -27.03 -20.39 41.41
N ILE A 13 -27.04 -19.09 41.13
CA ILE A 13 -27.70 -18.54 39.95
C ILE A 13 -26.88 -19.01 38.75
N TRP A 14 -27.36 -20.06 38.07
CA TRP A 14 -26.92 -20.34 36.72
C TRP A 14 -27.29 -19.14 35.86
N ALA A 15 -26.33 -18.26 35.60
CA ALA A 15 -26.42 -17.33 34.50
C ALA A 15 -26.46 -18.20 33.23
N ILE A 16 -27.66 -18.48 32.74
CA ILE A 16 -27.87 -19.03 31.41
C ILE A 16 -27.30 -17.96 30.48
N ALA A 17 -26.07 -18.19 29.99
CA ALA A 17 -25.54 -17.42 28.89
C ALA A 17 -26.59 -17.51 27.79
N SER A 18 -27.25 -16.39 27.52
CA SER A 18 -28.18 -16.30 26.41
C SER A 18 -27.39 -16.71 25.16
N PRO A 19 -27.86 -17.69 24.37
CA PRO A 19 -27.20 -18.00 23.13
C PRO A 19 -27.14 -16.70 22.34
N ILE A 20 -25.96 -16.32 21.87
CA ILE A 20 -25.79 -15.23 20.91
C ILE A 20 -26.82 -15.51 19.83
N SER A 21 -27.82 -14.65 19.70
CA SER A 21 -28.79 -14.75 18.62
C SER A 21 -27.97 -14.72 17.34
N THR A 22 -27.81 -15.87 16.69
CA THR A 22 -27.20 -15.96 15.37
C THR A 22 -28.23 -15.41 14.42
N GLY A 23 -28.38 -14.08 14.42
CA GLY A 23 -29.24 -13.37 13.49
C GLY A 23 -28.93 -13.83 12.07
N ILE A 24 -29.97 -13.97 11.27
CA ILE A 24 -29.84 -14.27 9.85
C ILE A 24 -28.88 -13.23 9.24
N SER A 25 -27.85 -13.70 8.54
CA SER A 25 -26.82 -12.82 7.98
C SER A 25 -26.27 -13.39 6.68
N CYS A 26 -25.68 -12.53 5.87
CA CYS A 26 -24.93 -12.86 4.68
C CYS A 26 -23.44 -12.82 4.99
N THR A 27 -22.68 -13.64 4.30
CA THR A 27 -21.22 -13.70 4.41
C THR A 27 -20.59 -13.65 3.03
N ILE A 28 -19.49 -12.90 2.88
CA ILE A 28 -18.74 -12.81 1.63
C ILE A 28 -17.28 -13.11 1.94
N SER A 29 -16.75 -14.23 1.44
CA SER A 29 -15.33 -14.54 1.47
C SER A 29 -14.62 -13.78 0.36
N VAL A 30 -13.67 -12.93 0.74
CA VAL A 30 -12.91 -12.07 -0.19
C VAL A 30 -11.66 -12.77 -0.72
N GLN A 31 -11.42 -14.03 -0.35
CA GLN A 31 -10.23 -14.77 -0.77
C GLN A 31 -10.19 -14.95 -2.29
N TYR A 32 -9.05 -14.64 -2.90
CA TYR A 32 -8.91 -14.74 -4.35
C TYR A 32 -8.94 -16.21 -4.82
N LYS A 33 -9.64 -16.48 -5.93
CA LYS A 33 -9.92 -17.80 -6.56
C LYS A 33 -10.83 -18.76 -5.80
N ILE A 34 -10.70 -18.84 -4.47
CA ILE A 34 -11.46 -19.80 -3.64
C ILE A 34 -12.62 -19.18 -2.88
N GLY A 35 -12.69 -17.85 -2.83
CA GLY A 35 -13.79 -17.11 -2.21
C GLY A 35 -15.00 -16.93 -3.10
N ASP A 36 -15.91 -16.08 -2.62
CA ASP A 36 -17.22 -15.84 -3.21
C ASP A 36 -17.19 -14.81 -4.34
N LEU A 37 -16.20 -13.90 -4.34
CA LEU A 37 -16.02 -12.88 -5.37
C LEU A 37 -15.49 -13.52 -6.66
N LYS A 38 -16.22 -13.36 -7.76
CA LYS A 38 -15.81 -13.80 -9.11
C LYS A 38 -15.29 -12.62 -9.92
N GLU A 39 -14.35 -12.91 -10.82
CA GLU A 39 -13.65 -11.88 -11.59
C GLU A 39 -14.37 -11.51 -12.89
N PRO A 40 -14.33 -10.23 -13.30
CA PRO A 40 -13.80 -9.07 -12.57
C PRO A 40 -14.66 -8.67 -11.35
N GLU A 41 -14.05 -8.64 -10.15
CA GLU A 41 -14.76 -8.29 -8.91
C GLU A 41 -15.21 -6.82 -8.89
N PRO A 42 -16.40 -6.49 -8.35
CA PRO A 42 -16.80 -5.11 -8.08
C PRO A 42 -16.06 -4.52 -6.87
N LEU A 43 -16.13 -3.21 -6.71
CA LEU A 43 -15.83 -2.57 -5.42
C LEU A 43 -16.91 -2.93 -4.41
N LEU A 44 -16.50 -3.34 -3.20
CA LEU A 44 -17.40 -3.56 -2.07
C LEU A 44 -17.40 -2.30 -1.20
N LEU A 45 -18.55 -1.63 -1.13
CA LEU A 45 -18.68 -0.31 -0.52
C LEU A 45 -19.68 -0.32 0.62
N LYS A 46 -19.30 0.35 1.70
CA LYS A 46 -20.22 0.79 2.76
C LYS A 46 -20.64 2.21 2.47
N GLN A 47 -21.94 2.47 2.42
CA GLN A 47 -22.47 3.81 2.22
C GLN A 47 -23.06 4.33 3.52
N VAL A 48 -22.69 5.56 3.89
CA VAL A 48 -23.25 6.28 5.02
C VAL A 48 -23.66 7.67 4.53
N GLY A 49 -24.96 7.88 4.38
CA GLY A 49 -25.50 9.08 3.74
C GLY A 49 -25.03 9.21 2.29
N LYS A 50 -24.34 10.32 1.98
CA LYS A 50 -23.76 10.58 0.65
C LYS A 50 -22.32 10.07 0.49
N ASN A 51 -21.71 9.51 1.53
CA ASN A 51 -20.32 9.04 1.47
C ASN A 51 -20.26 7.54 1.23
N ALA A 52 -19.31 7.11 0.40
CA ALA A 52 -19.02 5.71 0.15
C ALA A 52 -17.54 5.43 0.47
N THR A 53 -17.29 4.35 1.21
CA THR A 53 -15.95 3.88 1.55
C THR A 53 -15.83 2.40 1.25
N ILE A 54 -14.62 1.93 0.95
CA ILE A 54 -14.34 0.49 0.82
C ILE A 54 -14.73 -0.22 2.13
N TRP A 55 -15.53 -1.27 2.04
CA TRP A 55 -15.92 -2.07 3.20
C TRP A 55 -14.99 -3.27 3.31
N TYR A 56 -14.23 -3.36 4.41
CA TYR A 56 -13.31 -4.45 4.68
C TYR A 56 -13.97 -5.61 5.46
N PRO A 57 -13.41 -6.85 5.41
CA PRO A 57 -13.88 -8.00 6.19
C PRO A 57 -13.92 -7.74 7.69
N ASP A 58 -14.61 -8.59 8.45
CA ASP A 58 -14.73 -8.44 9.91
C ASP A 58 -13.64 -9.22 10.68
N ASN A 59 -13.01 -10.21 10.04
CA ASN A 59 -12.03 -11.11 10.65
C ASN A 59 -10.90 -11.46 9.66
N ASP A 60 -9.81 -12.06 10.17
CA ASP A 60 -8.62 -12.42 9.36
C ASP A 60 -8.87 -13.52 8.34
N ASP A 61 -9.95 -14.29 8.48
CA ASP A 61 -10.37 -15.31 7.51
C ASP A 61 -10.85 -14.69 6.17
N GLY A 62 -10.97 -13.36 6.11
CA GLY A 62 -11.43 -12.63 4.94
C GLY A 62 -12.93 -12.73 4.72
N THR A 63 -13.70 -13.02 5.77
CA THR A 63 -15.17 -13.02 5.70
C THR A 63 -15.72 -11.67 6.09
N LEU A 64 -16.48 -11.05 5.19
CA LEU A 64 -17.35 -9.92 5.47
C LEU A 64 -18.75 -10.42 5.84
N ARG A 65 -19.30 -9.98 6.98
CA ARG A 65 -20.64 -10.33 7.45
C ARG A 65 -21.57 -9.12 7.39
N ILE A 66 -22.78 -9.35 6.89
CA ILE A 66 -23.82 -8.33 6.73
C ILE A 66 -25.09 -8.89 7.35
N SER A 67 -25.74 -8.15 8.25
CA SER A 67 -27.00 -8.59 8.88
C SER A 67 -28.13 -8.64 7.85
N ALA A 68 -29.08 -9.56 8.01
CA ALA A 68 -30.26 -9.58 7.15
C ALA A 68 -31.00 -8.24 7.21
N GLY A 69 -31.38 -7.71 6.04
CA GLY A 69 -31.97 -6.39 5.88
C GLY A 69 -30.96 -5.25 5.70
N ASP A 70 -29.68 -5.44 6.04
CA ASP A 70 -28.63 -4.44 5.77
C ASP A 70 -28.14 -4.53 4.32
N SER A 71 -27.68 -3.40 3.79
CA SER A 71 -27.21 -3.27 2.40
C SER A 71 -25.69 -3.23 2.29
N ILE A 72 -25.16 -3.85 1.24
CA ILE A 72 -23.83 -3.55 0.67
C ILE A 72 -24.00 -2.89 -0.70
N TYR A 73 -23.16 -1.90 -0.99
CA TYR A 73 -23.15 -1.22 -2.28
C TYR A 73 -22.00 -1.77 -3.11
N LEU A 74 -22.31 -2.16 -4.35
CA LEU A 74 -21.33 -2.72 -5.28
C LEU A 74 -21.18 -1.80 -6.49
N ALA A 75 -19.94 -1.54 -6.90
CA ALA A 75 -19.65 -0.65 -8.01
C ALA A 75 -18.65 -1.23 -9.02
N CYS A 76 -18.94 -1.03 -10.29
CA CYS A 76 -18.13 -1.34 -11.46
C CYS A 76 -17.73 -0.01 -12.15
N PRO A 77 -16.84 0.80 -11.56
CA PRO A 77 -16.44 2.07 -12.15
C PRO A 77 -15.71 1.87 -13.48
N GLY A 78 -15.80 2.89 -14.34
CA GLY A 78 -15.15 2.95 -15.63
C GLY A 78 -16.11 3.11 -16.81
N LYS A 79 -15.57 3.56 -17.95
CA LYS A 79 -16.38 3.79 -19.15
C LYS A 79 -16.92 2.46 -19.69
N ASN A 80 -18.23 2.40 -19.94
CA ASN A 80 -18.93 1.20 -20.44
C ASN A 80 -18.79 -0.04 -19.54
N ASN A 81 -18.47 0.14 -18.25
CA ASN A 81 -18.46 -0.93 -17.27
C ASN A 81 -19.85 -1.08 -16.62
N TYR A 82 -20.23 -2.31 -16.31
CA TYR A 82 -21.55 -2.66 -15.76
C TYR A 82 -21.55 -4.10 -15.21
N PHE A 83 -22.58 -4.48 -14.47
CA PHE A 83 -22.78 -5.85 -14.00
C PHE A 83 -23.22 -6.79 -15.13
N GLN A 84 -22.48 -7.88 -15.40
CA GLN A 84 -22.66 -8.68 -16.62
C GLN A 84 -24.01 -9.40 -16.72
N ASN A 85 -24.50 -9.93 -15.60
CA ASN A 85 -25.63 -10.87 -15.62
C ASN A 85 -26.98 -10.20 -15.89
N ARG A 86 -27.10 -8.89 -15.62
CA ARG A 86 -28.33 -8.11 -15.86
C ARG A 86 -27.98 -6.65 -16.13
N SER A 87 -28.86 -5.94 -16.83
CA SER A 87 -28.71 -4.51 -17.15
C SER A 87 -28.94 -3.60 -15.92
N TRP A 88 -28.20 -3.82 -14.84
CA TRP A 88 -28.29 -3.03 -13.61
C TRP A 88 -27.44 -1.76 -13.65
N GLY A 89 -26.65 -1.58 -14.70
CA GLY A 89 -25.70 -0.47 -14.83
C GLY A 89 -24.40 -0.75 -14.08
N LYS A 90 -23.72 0.33 -13.68
CA LYS A 90 -22.41 0.30 -13.02
C LYS A 90 -22.47 0.13 -11.50
N GLU A 91 -23.65 0.25 -10.89
CA GLU A 91 -23.79 0.33 -9.44
C GLU A 91 -25.07 -0.40 -9.01
N VAL A 92 -25.01 -1.14 -7.91
CA VAL A 92 -26.16 -1.78 -7.29
C VAL A 92 -26.09 -1.70 -5.77
N GLU A 93 -27.26 -1.52 -5.15
CA GLU A 93 -27.47 -1.85 -3.75
C GLU A 93 -27.90 -3.31 -3.67
N ALA A 94 -27.23 -4.08 -2.81
CA ALA A 94 -27.53 -5.48 -2.57
C ALA A 94 -27.92 -5.66 -1.09
N VAL A 95 -29.19 -5.96 -0.85
CA VAL A 95 -29.74 -6.12 0.50
C VAL A 95 -29.55 -7.56 0.93
N CYS A 96 -28.96 -7.77 2.10
CA CYS A 96 -28.71 -9.11 2.60
C CYS A 96 -30.03 -9.83 2.93
N ILE A 97 -30.19 -11.04 2.39
CA ILE A 97 -31.27 -11.95 2.76
C ILE A 97 -30.76 -13.01 3.74
N ARG A 98 -29.85 -13.89 3.30
CA ARG A 98 -29.25 -14.96 4.12
C ARG A 98 -28.09 -15.62 3.37
N ASP A 99 -27.09 -16.10 4.11
CA ASP A 99 -25.94 -16.88 3.61
C ASP A 99 -25.17 -16.15 2.50
N LYS A 100 -25.38 -16.51 1.24
CA LYS A 100 -24.72 -15.91 0.07
C LYS A 100 -25.69 -15.14 -0.84
N VAL A 101 -26.95 -15.03 -0.41
CA VAL A 101 -28.06 -14.53 -1.22
C VAL A 101 -28.40 -13.09 -0.82
N PHE A 102 -28.47 -12.23 -1.83
CA PHE A 102 -28.80 -10.81 -1.72
C PHE A 102 -29.98 -10.48 -2.63
N ASP A 103 -30.85 -9.57 -2.20
CA ASP A 103 -31.82 -8.94 -3.08
C ASP A 103 -31.18 -7.76 -3.81
N VAL A 104 -31.28 -7.76 -5.14
CA VAL A 104 -30.85 -6.67 -6.00
C VAL A 104 -32.02 -6.24 -6.88
N LYS A 105 -32.64 -5.11 -6.53
CA LYS A 105 -33.81 -4.55 -7.23
C LYS A 105 -34.96 -5.57 -7.34
N GLY A 106 -35.27 -6.28 -6.26
CA GLY A 106 -36.36 -7.27 -6.20
C GLY A 106 -36.02 -8.63 -6.81
N VAL A 107 -34.74 -8.89 -7.10
CA VAL A 107 -34.26 -10.16 -7.63
C VAL A 107 -33.21 -10.75 -6.71
N HIS A 108 -33.46 -11.98 -6.24
CA HIS A 108 -32.50 -12.72 -5.42
C HIS A 108 -31.32 -13.19 -6.26
N GLN A 109 -30.11 -12.92 -5.79
CA GLN A 109 -28.85 -13.23 -6.45
C GLN A 109 -27.85 -13.80 -5.46
N TYR A 110 -27.06 -14.76 -5.92
CA TYR A 110 -25.83 -15.10 -5.22
C TYR A 110 -24.80 -13.99 -5.42
N ILE A 111 -24.05 -13.64 -4.37
CA ILE A 111 -22.96 -12.65 -4.47
C ILE A 111 -21.96 -12.99 -5.58
N SER A 112 -21.73 -14.27 -5.84
CA SER A 112 -20.84 -14.77 -6.90
C SER A 112 -21.31 -14.44 -8.33
N SER A 113 -22.57 -14.04 -8.49
CA SER A 113 -23.15 -13.60 -9.76
C SER A 113 -23.01 -12.08 -9.99
N LEU A 114 -22.60 -11.31 -8.99
CA LEU A 114 -22.49 -9.85 -9.08
C LEU A 114 -21.09 -9.46 -9.58
N VAL A 115 -20.86 -9.68 -10.88
CA VAL A 115 -19.55 -9.55 -11.54
C VAL A 115 -19.54 -8.38 -12.53
N CYS A 116 -18.46 -7.59 -12.55
CA CYS A 116 -18.30 -6.49 -13.50
C CYS A 116 -17.91 -6.98 -14.90
N LYS A 117 -18.29 -6.24 -15.94
CA LYS A 117 -17.81 -6.48 -17.31
C LYS A 117 -16.29 -6.36 -17.43
N SER A 118 -15.69 -5.42 -16.71
CA SER A 118 -14.26 -5.18 -16.70
C SER A 118 -13.81 -4.82 -15.29
N HIS A 119 -12.52 -4.99 -14.99
CA HIS A 119 -11.98 -4.59 -13.69
C HIS A 119 -12.32 -3.12 -13.42
N PRO A 120 -12.73 -2.78 -12.18
CA PRO A 120 -12.95 -1.40 -11.74
C PRO A 120 -11.83 -0.45 -12.21
N GLU A 121 -12.21 0.57 -12.99
CA GLU A 121 -11.27 1.57 -13.49
C GLU A 121 -10.88 2.54 -12.36
N HIS A 122 -9.57 2.73 -12.18
CA HIS A 122 -8.99 3.67 -11.23
C HIS A 122 -8.35 4.86 -11.96
N HIS A 123 -8.37 6.03 -11.31
CA HIS A 123 -7.88 7.30 -11.86
C HIS A 123 -6.83 7.92 -10.95
N ALA A 124 -6.03 8.82 -11.51
CA ALA A 124 -5.15 9.71 -10.77
C ALA A 124 -5.48 11.16 -11.12
N GLU A 125 -5.71 12.00 -10.11
CA GLU A 125 -6.23 13.36 -10.26
C GLU A 125 -5.49 14.32 -9.33
N TYR A 126 -5.35 15.59 -9.75
CA TYR A 126 -4.82 16.63 -8.86
C TYR A 126 -5.87 16.94 -7.82
N THR A 127 -5.46 17.08 -6.56
CA THR A 127 -6.39 17.46 -5.51
C THR A 127 -6.60 18.98 -5.51
N SER A 128 -7.70 19.43 -4.93
CA SER A 128 -7.97 20.87 -4.68
C SER A 128 -7.25 21.41 -3.43
N THR A 129 -6.44 20.58 -2.77
CA THR A 129 -5.74 20.98 -1.54
C THR A 129 -4.53 21.87 -1.81
N SER A 130 -4.04 22.55 -0.78
CA SER A 130 -2.85 23.38 -0.87
C SER A 130 -1.63 22.58 -1.36
N PRO A 131 -0.70 23.21 -2.10
CA PRO A 131 0.54 22.58 -2.53
C PRO A 131 1.29 21.93 -1.37
N CYS A 132 1.71 20.68 -1.54
CA CYS A 132 2.58 20.02 -0.58
C CYS A 132 3.97 20.67 -0.60
N PHE A 133 4.59 20.85 0.57
CA PHE A 133 5.80 21.67 0.74
C PHE A 133 5.71 23.08 0.13
N GLY A 134 4.49 23.65 0.08
CA GLY A 134 4.24 25.00 -0.41
C GLY A 134 4.40 25.20 -1.92
N ARG A 135 4.87 24.19 -2.67
CA ARG A 135 5.16 24.34 -4.12
C ARG A 135 4.96 23.09 -4.98
N HIS A 136 4.73 21.93 -4.37
CA HIS A 136 4.63 20.65 -5.07
C HIS A 136 3.17 20.20 -5.18
N SER A 137 2.87 19.39 -6.19
CA SER A 137 1.50 19.07 -6.55
C SER A 137 0.97 17.93 -5.68
N PRO A 138 -0.15 18.14 -4.95
CA PRO A 138 -0.87 17.07 -4.30
C PRO A 138 -1.72 16.34 -5.35
N ILE A 139 -1.59 15.02 -5.38
CA ILE A 139 -2.29 14.13 -6.32
C ILE A 139 -2.91 13.00 -5.50
N GLU A 140 -4.04 12.49 -5.97
CA GLU A 140 -4.67 11.30 -5.40
C GLU A 140 -4.94 10.24 -6.48
N ILE A 141 -4.92 8.98 -6.06
CA ILE A 141 -5.28 7.82 -6.86
C ILE A 141 -6.49 7.17 -6.19
N GLY A 142 -7.46 6.72 -6.98
CA GLY A 142 -8.71 6.17 -6.45
C GLY A 142 -9.71 5.78 -7.53
N PHE A 143 -10.98 5.65 -7.13
CA PHE A 143 -12.08 5.23 -8.00
C PHE A 143 -13.18 6.29 -8.02
N ASN A 144 -13.70 6.58 -9.21
CA ASN A 144 -14.84 7.46 -9.38
C ASN A 144 -16.15 6.65 -9.33
N VAL A 145 -16.93 6.81 -8.26
CA VAL A 145 -18.23 6.13 -8.05
C VAL A 145 -19.30 7.18 -7.82
N ASN A 146 -20.26 7.29 -8.72
CA ASN A 146 -21.32 8.32 -8.68
C ASN A 146 -20.88 9.76 -8.36
N GLY A 147 -19.75 10.22 -8.92
CA GLY A 147 -19.21 11.56 -8.64
C GLY A 147 -18.49 11.70 -7.29
N ILE A 148 -18.36 10.61 -6.53
CA ILE A 148 -17.54 10.53 -5.32
C ILE A 148 -16.21 9.88 -5.70
N PHE A 149 -15.11 10.55 -5.36
CA PHE A 149 -13.76 10.00 -5.53
C PHE A 149 -13.38 9.18 -4.29
N ILE A 150 -13.39 7.85 -4.42
CA ILE A 150 -12.95 6.92 -3.37
C ILE A 150 -11.44 6.78 -3.47
N ARG A 151 -10.74 7.62 -2.71
CA ARG A 151 -9.28 7.67 -2.66
C ARG A 151 -8.67 6.43 -2.02
N THR A 152 -7.60 5.92 -2.64
CA THR A 152 -6.77 4.84 -2.10
C THR A 152 -5.36 5.30 -1.72
N ILE A 153 -4.77 6.23 -2.49
CA ILE A 153 -3.41 6.74 -2.26
C ILE A 153 -3.41 8.27 -2.43
N GLU A 154 -2.77 8.97 -1.51
CA GLU A 154 -2.38 10.37 -1.65
C GLU A 154 -0.89 10.44 -1.97
N LEU A 155 -0.46 11.43 -2.75
CA LEU A 155 0.95 11.61 -3.07
C LEU A 155 1.35 13.07 -3.27
N CYS A 156 2.59 13.39 -2.93
CA CYS A 156 3.20 14.69 -3.15
C CYS A 156 4.27 14.60 -4.24
N ARG A 157 4.15 15.39 -5.30
CA ARG A 157 4.97 15.24 -6.49
C ARG A 157 5.63 16.54 -6.96
N ASP A 158 6.88 16.42 -7.37
CA ASP A 158 7.56 17.43 -8.17
C ASP A 158 7.25 17.21 -9.66
N GLU A 159 6.54 18.16 -10.27
CA GLU A 159 6.16 18.09 -11.69
C GLU A 159 7.33 18.32 -12.65
N LYS A 160 8.42 18.95 -12.18
CA LYS A 160 9.60 19.23 -13.01
C LYS A 160 10.54 18.02 -13.06
N THR A 161 10.80 17.41 -11.91
CA THR A 161 11.74 16.28 -11.79
C THR A 161 11.06 14.92 -11.92
N TYR A 162 9.71 14.89 -11.88
CA TYR A 162 8.88 13.69 -11.83
C TYR A 162 9.10 12.79 -10.61
N MET A 163 9.75 13.31 -9.57
CA MET A 163 9.92 12.63 -8.29
C MET A 163 8.65 12.72 -7.47
N THR A 164 8.18 11.58 -6.96
CA THR A 164 7.16 11.54 -5.91
C THR A 164 7.86 11.53 -4.57
N TYR A 165 7.74 12.60 -3.79
CA TYR A 165 8.44 12.75 -2.51
C TYR A 165 7.95 11.78 -1.45
N TYR A 166 6.63 11.65 -1.35
CA TYR A 166 5.98 10.68 -0.49
C TYR A 166 4.59 10.33 -1.00
N THR A 167 4.09 9.20 -0.53
CA THR A 167 2.70 8.77 -0.60
C THR A 167 2.15 8.58 0.81
N LYS A 168 0.83 8.63 0.94
CA LYS A 168 0.07 8.26 2.14
C LYS A 168 -1.05 7.31 1.74
N PHE A 169 -1.26 6.26 2.53
CA PHE A 169 -2.48 5.45 2.49
C PHE A 169 -2.82 4.94 3.90
N MET A 170 -4.04 4.43 4.06
CA MET A 170 -4.47 3.76 5.28
C MET A 170 -4.33 2.25 5.11
N MET A 171 -3.51 1.62 5.95
CA MET A 171 -3.43 0.17 6.06
C MET A 171 -4.42 -0.29 7.11
N THR A 172 -5.41 -1.08 6.69
CA THR A 172 -6.43 -1.58 7.63
C THR A 172 -5.87 -2.69 8.52
N LYS A 173 -6.41 -2.80 9.74
CA LYS A 173 -6.20 -3.94 10.63
C LYS A 173 -6.58 -5.30 10.03
N MET A 174 -7.38 -5.31 8.97
CA MET A 174 -7.81 -6.50 8.24
C MET A 174 -6.85 -6.92 7.13
N ILE A 175 -5.63 -6.38 7.13
CA ILE A 175 -4.66 -6.60 6.04
C ILE A 175 -4.20 -8.06 5.89
N GLU A 176 -4.38 -8.92 6.89
CA GLU A 176 -4.08 -10.37 6.75
C GLU A 176 -4.95 -11.05 5.68
N SER A 177 -6.17 -10.55 5.49
CA SER A 177 -7.15 -11.04 4.52
C SER A 177 -6.91 -10.57 3.09
N TYR A 178 -5.77 -9.94 2.80
CA TYR A 178 -5.48 -9.47 1.45
C TYR A 178 -5.49 -10.57 0.40
N GLN A 179 -5.93 -10.23 -0.79
CA GLN A 179 -5.98 -11.14 -1.92
C GLN A 179 -4.58 -11.48 -2.44
N ARG A 180 -4.08 -12.65 -2.03
CA ARG A 180 -2.76 -13.17 -2.39
C ARG A 180 -2.72 -13.55 -3.86
N GLY A 181 -1.66 -13.13 -4.55
CA GLY A 181 -1.45 -13.50 -5.95
C GLY A 181 -2.47 -12.94 -6.94
N TYR A 182 -3.24 -11.91 -6.55
CA TYR A 182 -4.18 -11.26 -7.46
C TYR A 182 -3.47 -10.72 -8.72
N PRO A 183 -4.02 -10.84 -9.94
CA PRO A 183 -3.32 -10.50 -11.17
C PRO A 183 -2.95 -9.02 -11.24
N ARG A 184 -1.71 -8.76 -11.69
CA ARG A 184 -1.25 -7.40 -11.99
C ARG A 184 -1.91 -6.89 -13.28
N PRO A 185 -2.11 -5.58 -13.45
CA PRO A 185 -2.44 -5.05 -14.77
C PRO A 185 -1.27 -5.27 -15.74
N PRO A 186 -1.53 -5.34 -17.06
CA PRO A 186 -0.49 -5.64 -18.05
C PRO A 186 0.57 -4.53 -18.18
N LYS A 187 0.25 -3.31 -17.77
CA LYS A 187 1.14 -2.14 -17.82
C LYS A 187 0.91 -1.23 -16.63
N PHE A 188 1.93 -0.45 -16.29
CA PHE A 188 1.77 0.72 -15.42
C PHE A 188 1.12 1.86 -16.20
N LEU A 189 0.40 2.72 -15.49
CA LEU A 189 -0.22 3.91 -16.07
C LEU A 189 0.66 5.14 -15.84
N ALA A 190 1.01 5.83 -16.92
CA ALA A 190 1.64 7.15 -16.85
C ALA A 190 0.59 8.28 -16.74
N GLY A 191 -0.57 8.10 -17.39
CA GLY A 191 -1.59 9.15 -17.52
C GLY A 191 -1.05 10.42 -18.15
N LYS A 192 -1.60 11.57 -17.73
CA LYS A 192 -1.17 12.90 -18.17
C LYS A 192 0.09 13.42 -17.47
N PHE A 193 0.67 12.65 -16.54
CA PHE A 193 1.68 13.13 -15.58
C PHE A 193 3.13 13.00 -16.07
N TYR A 194 3.32 12.48 -17.29
CA TYR A 194 4.63 12.29 -17.93
C TYR A 194 4.60 12.72 -19.41
N PRO A 195 4.16 13.96 -19.74
CA PRO A 195 3.87 14.36 -21.12
C PRO A 195 5.10 14.39 -22.04
N ARG A 196 6.32 14.44 -21.48
CA ARG A 196 7.57 14.62 -22.22
C ARG A 196 8.47 13.38 -22.24
N ILE A 197 8.09 12.31 -21.54
CA ILE A 197 8.94 11.13 -21.42
C ILE A 197 8.16 9.84 -21.68
N ASN A 198 8.77 8.93 -22.44
CA ASN A 198 8.30 7.55 -22.50
C ASN A 198 8.86 6.77 -21.31
N ILE A 199 8.19 6.87 -20.17
CA ILE A 199 8.68 6.29 -18.91
C ILE A 199 8.81 4.75 -18.97
N ASP A 200 7.95 4.06 -19.72
CA ASP A 200 8.05 2.61 -19.94
C ASP A 200 9.39 2.24 -20.59
N TYR A 201 9.85 3.06 -21.53
CA TYR A 201 11.12 2.84 -22.24
C TYR A 201 12.32 2.97 -21.31
N LEU A 202 12.31 3.95 -20.39
CA LEU A 202 13.43 4.20 -19.47
C LEU A 202 13.73 3.02 -18.53
N TYR A 203 12.73 2.21 -18.22
CA TYR A 203 12.88 1.04 -17.36
C TYR A 203 13.32 -0.24 -18.11
N LYS A 204 13.51 -0.20 -19.42
CA LYS A 204 14.11 -1.33 -20.15
C LYS A 204 15.59 -1.47 -19.78
N PHE A 205 16.05 -2.70 -19.62
CA PHE A 205 17.43 -2.96 -19.19
C PHE A 205 18.46 -2.37 -20.17
N GLU A 206 18.22 -2.54 -21.47
CA GLU A 206 19.10 -2.07 -22.52
C GLU A 206 19.18 -0.53 -22.53
N THR A 207 18.06 0.15 -22.26
CA THR A 207 18.02 1.60 -22.10
C THR A 207 18.78 2.06 -20.86
N GLN A 208 18.63 1.35 -19.73
CA GLN A 208 19.42 1.64 -18.53
C GLN A 208 20.90 1.43 -18.78
N LEU A 209 21.30 0.37 -19.49
CA LEU A 209 22.71 0.10 -19.78
C LEU A 209 23.35 1.25 -20.57
N ASP A 210 22.66 1.78 -21.59
CA ASP A 210 23.12 2.96 -22.33
C ASP A 210 23.23 4.21 -21.44
N ILE A 211 22.19 4.49 -20.65
CA ILE A 211 22.20 5.64 -19.71
C ILE A 211 23.38 5.54 -18.74
N PHE A 212 23.60 4.36 -18.15
CA PHE A 212 24.68 4.15 -17.20
C PHE A 212 26.05 4.15 -17.90
N GLY A 213 26.16 3.67 -19.13
CA GLY A 213 27.39 3.80 -19.92
C GLY A 213 27.81 5.25 -20.09
N ARG A 214 26.84 6.15 -20.33
CA ARG A 214 27.07 7.61 -20.39
C ARG A 214 27.42 8.21 -19.03
N ILE A 215 26.66 7.91 -17.98
CA ILE A 215 26.90 8.42 -16.61
C ILE A 215 28.29 8.00 -16.12
N LEU A 216 28.65 6.73 -16.31
CA LEU A 216 29.91 6.16 -15.84
C LEU A 216 31.08 6.40 -16.81
N LYS A 217 30.83 7.05 -17.94
CA LYS A 217 31.78 7.32 -19.03
C LYS A 217 32.48 6.06 -19.55
N SER A 218 31.80 4.92 -19.46
CA SER A 218 32.30 3.61 -19.88
C SER A 218 31.17 2.59 -19.93
N THR A 219 30.84 2.14 -21.14
CA THR A 219 29.89 1.04 -21.36
C THR A 219 30.37 -0.25 -20.68
N LYS A 220 31.67 -0.54 -20.73
CA LYS A 220 32.25 -1.72 -20.08
C LYS A 220 32.02 -1.70 -18.56
N LEU A 221 32.25 -0.55 -17.91
CA LEU A 221 32.00 -0.42 -16.46
C LEU A 221 30.51 -0.55 -16.13
N ALA A 222 29.63 -0.04 -17.00
CA ALA A 222 28.19 -0.23 -16.85
C ALA A 222 27.79 -1.72 -16.97
N GLU A 223 28.36 -2.47 -17.92
CA GLU A 223 28.14 -3.91 -18.09
C GLU A 223 28.65 -4.75 -16.91
N GLU A 224 29.74 -4.32 -16.27
CA GLU A 224 30.27 -4.98 -15.06
C GLU A 224 29.33 -4.81 -13.85
N ARG A 225 28.68 -3.63 -13.73
CA ARG A 225 27.82 -3.28 -12.60
C ARG A 225 26.36 -3.71 -12.79
N LEU A 226 25.82 -3.58 -14.00
CA LEU A 226 24.42 -3.89 -14.30
C LEU A 226 24.28 -5.34 -14.76
N LYS A 227 23.24 -6.02 -14.25
CA LYS A 227 22.93 -7.41 -14.60
C LYS A 227 21.42 -7.54 -14.76
N LYS A 228 20.96 -7.95 -15.95
CA LYS A 228 19.52 -8.03 -16.28
C LYS A 228 18.68 -8.85 -15.30
N SER A 229 19.27 -9.85 -14.66
CA SER A 229 18.60 -10.71 -13.67
C SER A 229 18.68 -10.20 -12.23
N LEU A 230 19.54 -9.21 -11.93
CA LEU A 230 19.90 -8.87 -10.55
C LEU A 230 20.05 -7.37 -10.31
N GLN A 231 20.91 -6.70 -11.07
CA GLN A 231 21.28 -5.30 -10.89
C GLN A 231 20.71 -4.44 -12.00
N PHE A 232 19.45 -4.07 -11.83
CA PHE A 232 18.74 -3.12 -12.68
C PHE A 232 17.75 -2.32 -11.82
N LEU A 233 17.39 -1.13 -12.29
CA LEU A 233 16.37 -0.31 -11.67
C LEU A 233 14.99 -0.83 -12.08
N SER A 234 14.22 -1.18 -11.07
CA SER A 234 12.84 -1.58 -11.18
C SER A 234 11.91 -0.39 -10.90
N ARG A 235 10.65 -0.56 -11.27
CA ARG A 235 9.53 0.32 -10.88
C ARG A 235 9.16 0.03 -9.44
N GLY A 236 10.02 0.46 -8.51
CA GLY A 236 9.84 0.26 -7.08
C GLY A 236 8.59 0.96 -6.62
N HIS A 237 7.60 0.20 -6.15
CA HIS A 237 6.36 0.78 -5.63
C HIS A 237 6.66 1.57 -4.35
N ILE A 238 6.01 2.72 -4.19
CA ILE A 238 6.07 3.49 -2.93
C ILE A 238 4.97 2.96 -1.98
N VAL A 239 3.74 2.80 -2.47
CA VAL A 239 2.70 1.96 -1.83
C VAL A 239 2.66 0.61 -2.52
N ALA A 240 2.94 -0.47 -1.78
CA ALA A 240 3.05 -1.80 -2.37
C ALA A 240 1.67 -2.35 -2.75
N LYS A 241 1.63 -3.15 -3.83
CA LYS A 241 0.43 -3.88 -4.25
C LYS A 241 -0.22 -4.63 -3.09
N ALA A 242 0.57 -5.34 -2.29
CA ALA A 242 0.06 -6.19 -1.21
C ALA A 242 -0.39 -5.42 0.04
N ASP A 243 -0.24 -4.10 0.07
CA ASP A 243 -0.69 -3.26 1.19
C ASP A 243 -2.21 -2.97 1.16
N PHE A 244 -2.93 -3.51 0.17
CA PHE A 244 -4.39 -3.43 0.08
C PHE A 244 -5.06 -4.80 0.07
N VAL A 245 -6.25 -4.86 0.67
CA VAL A 245 -7.02 -6.10 0.82
C VAL A 245 -7.56 -6.58 -0.54
N TYR A 246 -8.33 -5.72 -1.23
CA TYR A 246 -9.04 -6.07 -2.46
C TYR A 246 -8.19 -5.93 -3.72
N GLY A 247 -8.34 -6.84 -4.66
CA GLY A 247 -7.62 -6.90 -5.91
C GLY A 247 -7.80 -5.63 -6.75
N SER A 248 -9.00 -5.06 -6.76
CA SER A 248 -9.25 -3.73 -7.32
C SER A 248 -8.32 -2.65 -6.74
N GLN A 249 -8.23 -2.52 -5.41
CA GLN A 249 -7.29 -1.60 -4.75
C GLN A 249 -5.83 -1.94 -5.07
N GLN A 250 -5.46 -3.22 -5.08
CA GLN A 250 -4.12 -3.68 -5.45
C GLN A 250 -3.73 -3.28 -6.89
N ARG A 251 -4.67 -3.28 -7.83
CA ARG A 251 -4.43 -2.81 -9.21
C ARG A 251 -4.22 -1.29 -9.25
N SER A 252 -4.87 -0.53 -8.36
CA SER A 252 -4.71 0.93 -8.27
C SER A 252 -3.29 1.37 -7.88
N THR A 253 -2.40 0.47 -7.43
CA THR A 253 -1.02 0.82 -7.12
C THR A 253 -0.12 0.96 -8.36
N PHE A 254 -0.59 0.52 -9.54
CA PHE A 254 0.20 0.44 -10.78
C PHE A 254 0.21 1.74 -11.59
N TRP A 255 0.41 2.86 -10.91
CA TRP A 255 0.70 4.15 -11.52
C TRP A 255 2.17 4.48 -11.38
N TYR A 256 2.80 5.03 -12.42
CA TYR A 256 4.18 5.52 -12.31
C TYR A 256 4.34 6.60 -11.25
N LEU A 257 3.27 7.36 -10.98
CA LEU A 257 3.17 8.29 -9.85
C LEU A 257 3.47 7.64 -8.49
N ASN A 258 3.12 6.36 -8.33
CA ASN A 258 3.35 5.56 -7.12
C ASN A 258 4.65 4.74 -7.22
N THR A 259 5.64 5.21 -7.99
CA THR A 259 6.92 4.53 -8.14
C THR A 259 8.09 5.49 -8.05
N ALA A 260 9.24 4.94 -7.69
CA ALA A 260 10.54 5.58 -7.87
C ALA A 260 11.56 4.52 -8.36
N PRO A 261 12.66 4.92 -9.03
CA PRO A 261 13.70 3.99 -9.46
C PRO A 261 14.35 3.26 -8.28
N GLN A 262 14.16 1.94 -8.21
CA GLN A 262 14.64 1.14 -7.09
C GLN A 262 15.48 -0.04 -7.59
N TRP A 263 16.68 -0.23 -7.07
CA TRP A 263 17.50 -1.38 -7.41
C TRP A 263 16.79 -2.66 -7.07
N GLN A 264 16.73 -3.59 -8.02
CA GLN A 264 15.95 -4.82 -7.88
C GLN A 264 16.37 -5.65 -6.65
N THR A 265 17.66 -5.67 -6.30
CA THR A 265 18.14 -6.41 -5.12
C THR A 265 17.67 -5.79 -3.80
N PHE A 266 17.51 -4.47 -3.74
CA PHE A 266 16.93 -3.78 -2.59
C PHE A 266 15.41 -3.95 -2.55
N ASN A 267 14.73 -3.71 -3.69
CA ASN A 267 13.28 -3.86 -3.84
C ASN A 267 12.80 -5.26 -3.43
N ALA A 268 13.42 -6.32 -3.98
CA ALA A 268 13.09 -7.70 -3.65
C ALA A 268 13.77 -8.21 -2.35
N GLY A 269 14.67 -7.41 -1.77
CA GLY A 269 15.42 -7.73 -0.56
C GLY A 269 14.79 -7.14 0.69
N ASN A 270 15.55 -6.32 1.42
CA ASN A 270 15.13 -5.81 2.72
C ASN A 270 13.87 -4.93 2.64
N TRP A 271 13.64 -4.25 1.52
CA TRP A 271 12.44 -3.43 1.35
C TRP A 271 11.16 -4.26 1.34
N ASN A 272 11.11 -5.32 0.52
CA ASN A 272 10.00 -6.28 0.53
C ASN A 272 9.84 -6.98 1.90
N SER A 273 10.96 -7.32 2.55
CA SER A 273 10.94 -7.84 3.93
C SER A 273 10.25 -6.89 4.91
N LEU A 274 10.59 -5.60 4.87
CA LEU A 274 9.95 -4.56 5.68
C LEU A 274 8.45 -4.48 5.40
N GLU A 275 8.05 -4.42 4.13
CA GLU A 275 6.64 -4.35 3.72
C GLU A 275 5.85 -5.56 4.24
N ILE A 276 6.41 -6.77 4.16
CA ILE A 276 5.80 -7.99 4.73
C ILE A 276 5.66 -7.88 6.25
N SER A 277 6.74 -7.46 6.93
CA SER A 277 6.75 -7.31 8.38
C SER A 277 5.71 -6.29 8.87
N VAL A 278 5.57 -5.14 8.19
CA VAL A 278 4.57 -4.13 8.54
C VAL A 278 3.14 -4.67 8.42
N ARG A 279 2.81 -5.36 7.34
CA ARG A 279 1.47 -5.97 7.18
C ARG A 279 1.15 -6.95 8.29
N ARG A 280 2.10 -7.85 8.60
CA ARG A 280 1.94 -8.82 9.70
C ARG A 280 1.79 -8.12 11.05
N PHE A 281 2.56 -7.07 11.29
CA PHE A 281 2.49 -6.29 12.51
C PHE A 281 1.10 -5.63 12.66
N ALA A 282 0.63 -4.92 11.64
CA ALA A 282 -0.68 -4.26 11.64
C ALA A 282 -1.82 -5.26 11.91
N ALA A 283 -1.81 -6.41 11.23
CA ALA A 283 -2.79 -7.47 11.45
C ALA A 283 -2.74 -8.05 12.86
N SER A 284 -1.55 -8.47 13.33
CA SER A 284 -1.39 -9.12 14.65
C SER A 284 -1.76 -8.20 15.82
N ARG A 285 -1.58 -6.88 15.65
CA ARG A 285 -1.94 -5.86 16.64
C ARG A 285 -3.33 -5.27 16.45
N ARG A 286 -4.06 -5.67 15.40
CA ARG A 286 -5.38 -5.12 15.04
C ARG A 286 -5.37 -3.59 14.86
N LEU A 287 -4.35 -3.05 14.20
CA LEU A 287 -4.15 -1.62 14.02
C LEU A 287 -4.57 -1.14 12.63
N ASP A 288 -5.36 -0.06 12.59
CA ASP A 288 -5.53 0.75 11.39
C ASP A 288 -4.43 1.82 11.40
N LEU A 289 -3.51 1.75 10.43
CA LEU A 289 -2.30 2.57 10.39
C LEU A 289 -2.36 3.59 9.25
N ASP A 290 -2.01 4.84 9.55
CA ASP A 290 -1.59 5.80 8.56
C ASP A 290 -0.15 5.47 8.15
N VAL A 291 0.05 5.11 6.88
CA VAL A 291 1.36 4.72 6.36
C VAL A 291 1.83 5.74 5.34
N TYR A 292 2.98 6.33 5.63
CA TYR A 292 3.68 7.23 4.71
C TYR A 292 4.90 6.51 4.16
N THR A 293 5.14 6.61 2.87
CA THR A 293 6.36 6.07 2.27
C THR A 293 6.90 7.06 1.26
N GLY A 294 8.20 7.25 1.22
CA GLY A 294 8.81 8.24 0.34
C GLY A 294 10.26 7.96 0.07
N VAL A 295 10.89 8.93 -0.57
CA VAL A 295 12.28 8.85 -1.04
C VAL A 295 13.06 10.09 -0.62
N HIS A 296 14.38 9.95 -0.48
CA HIS A 296 15.25 11.05 -0.07
C HIS A 296 16.66 10.91 -0.66
N GLY A 297 17.28 12.05 -0.96
CA GLY A 297 18.60 12.15 -1.56
C GLY A 297 18.65 11.61 -3.00
N GLN A 298 19.79 11.80 -3.66
CA GLN A 298 20.09 11.21 -4.96
C GLN A 298 21.31 10.31 -4.80
N MET A 299 21.26 9.09 -5.32
CA MET A 299 22.44 8.22 -5.29
C MET A 299 23.47 8.68 -6.32
N THR A 300 24.73 8.35 -6.06
CA THR A 300 25.84 8.56 -6.99
C THR A 300 26.55 7.24 -7.27
N MET A 301 27.27 7.17 -8.38
CA MET A 301 28.15 6.04 -8.70
C MET A 301 29.47 6.56 -9.24
N GLU A 302 30.56 5.89 -8.89
CA GLU A 302 31.90 6.25 -9.39
C GLU A 302 32.01 5.97 -10.89
N ASP A 303 32.39 6.97 -11.68
CA ASP A 303 32.76 6.77 -13.09
C ASP A 303 34.13 6.09 -13.24
N ILE A 304 34.55 5.84 -14.48
CA ILE A 304 35.86 5.22 -14.79
C ILE A 304 37.07 6.05 -14.32
N HIS A 305 36.86 7.29 -13.87
CA HIS A 305 37.89 8.17 -13.32
C HIS A 305 37.74 8.36 -11.79
N ASN A 306 37.01 7.46 -11.12
CA ASN A 306 36.74 7.49 -9.68
C ASN A 306 36.02 8.78 -9.21
N LYS A 307 35.26 9.43 -10.09
CA LYS A 307 34.42 10.58 -9.71
C LYS A 307 32.98 10.14 -9.51
N GLN A 308 32.39 10.55 -8.39
CA GLN A 308 30.98 10.29 -8.09
C GLN A 308 30.08 11.06 -9.09
N GLN A 309 29.23 10.34 -9.80
CA GLN A 309 28.28 10.88 -10.77
C GLN A 309 26.84 10.64 -10.28
N PRO A 310 25.95 11.65 -10.33
CA PRO A 310 24.56 11.49 -9.97
C PRO A 310 23.84 10.53 -10.93
N VAL A 311 23.02 9.64 -10.39
CA VAL A 311 22.28 8.66 -11.19
C VAL A 311 20.85 9.16 -11.46
N TYR A 312 20.40 9.04 -12.70
CA TYR A 312 19.08 9.42 -13.18
C TYR A 312 18.67 8.59 -14.40
N LEU A 313 17.37 8.46 -14.65
CA LEU A 313 16.84 7.69 -15.78
C LEU A 313 16.51 8.51 -17.02
N ALA A 314 16.49 9.85 -16.95
CA ALA A 314 16.20 10.71 -18.08
C ALA A 314 17.16 11.92 -18.16
N GLU A 315 17.39 12.41 -19.37
CA GLU A 315 18.25 13.59 -19.61
C GLU A 315 17.78 14.82 -18.83
N GLY A 316 18.71 15.74 -18.55
CA GLY A 316 18.44 16.91 -17.71
C GLY A 316 18.25 16.58 -16.23
N ALA A 317 18.76 15.43 -15.77
CA ALA A 317 18.66 14.95 -14.39
C ALA A 317 17.21 14.74 -13.89
N VAL A 318 16.29 14.45 -14.81
CA VAL A 318 14.89 14.09 -14.51
C VAL A 318 14.84 12.61 -14.13
N MET A 319 13.89 12.22 -13.27
CA MET A 319 13.80 10.85 -12.74
C MET A 319 15.11 10.42 -12.04
N SER A 320 15.59 11.25 -11.11
CA SER A 320 16.74 10.93 -10.27
C SER A 320 16.52 9.61 -9.52
N VAL A 321 17.57 8.80 -9.42
CA VAL A 321 17.54 7.59 -8.61
C VAL A 321 17.76 7.98 -7.14
N PRO A 322 16.78 7.76 -6.25
CA PRO A 322 16.92 8.17 -4.87
C PRO A 322 17.96 7.34 -4.13
N LYS A 323 18.71 7.96 -3.20
CA LYS A 323 19.66 7.24 -2.34
C LYS A 323 18.95 6.45 -1.24
N PHE A 324 17.85 7.00 -0.72
CA PHE A 324 17.11 6.41 0.38
C PHE A 324 15.63 6.26 0.05
N TYR A 325 15.06 5.17 0.51
CA TYR A 325 13.62 5.03 0.71
C TYR A 325 13.34 5.10 2.21
N TRP A 326 12.21 5.67 2.58
CA TRP A 326 11.77 5.72 3.97
C TRP A 326 10.29 5.37 4.09
N LYS A 327 9.90 4.81 5.23
CA LYS A 327 8.51 4.47 5.56
C LYS A 327 8.22 4.88 7.00
N VAL A 328 7.09 5.51 7.25
CA VAL A 328 6.56 5.78 8.59
C VAL A 328 5.25 5.04 8.73
N ILE A 329 5.12 4.27 9.80
CA ILE A 329 3.84 3.73 10.27
C ILE A 329 3.39 4.55 11.47
N TYR A 330 2.13 4.97 11.47
CA TYR A 330 1.56 5.81 12.53
C TYR A 330 0.18 5.28 12.92
N ASP A 331 -0.01 5.01 14.21
CA ASP A 331 -1.33 4.71 14.77
C ASP A 331 -1.94 6.02 15.30
N PRO A 332 -2.99 6.55 14.65
CA PRO A 332 -3.60 7.81 15.05
C PRO A 332 -4.33 7.74 16.40
N LEU A 333 -4.72 6.54 16.86
CA LEU A 333 -5.44 6.38 18.14
C LEU A 333 -4.48 6.49 19.32
N SER A 334 -3.35 5.77 19.27
CA SER A 334 -2.34 5.83 20.33
C SER A 334 -1.30 6.94 20.15
N LYS A 335 -1.31 7.62 18.99
CA LYS A 335 -0.30 8.62 18.59
C LYS A 335 1.13 8.08 18.59
N ARG A 336 1.29 6.79 18.34
CA ARG A 336 2.60 6.12 18.27
C ARG A 336 3.01 5.92 16.83
N GLY A 337 4.31 6.08 16.55
CA GLY A 337 4.83 5.90 15.20
C GLY A 337 6.28 5.47 15.15
N THR A 338 6.63 4.75 14.09
CA THR A 338 7.98 4.24 13.85
C THR A 338 8.37 4.52 12.41
N ALA A 339 9.60 5.00 12.23
CA ALA A 339 10.18 5.24 10.92
C ALA A 339 11.16 4.12 10.55
N PHE A 340 11.28 3.86 9.27
CA PHE A 340 12.22 2.90 8.68
C PHE A 340 12.90 3.57 7.50
N VAL A 341 14.18 3.26 7.30
CA VAL A 341 14.97 3.74 6.18
C VAL A 341 15.66 2.55 5.53
N GLY A 342 15.69 2.55 4.19
CA GLY A 342 16.44 1.61 3.38
C GLY A 342 17.35 2.34 2.40
N LEU A 343 18.60 1.90 2.31
CA LEU A 343 19.59 2.39 1.35
C LEU A 343 19.37 1.71 -0.01
N ASN A 344 19.06 2.52 -1.02
CA ASN A 344 18.90 2.11 -2.41
C ASN A 344 20.23 2.22 -3.17
N ASP A 345 21.27 1.57 -2.63
CA ASP A 345 22.60 1.57 -3.23
C ASP A 345 23.31 0.23 -2.94
N PRO A 346 23.21 -0.74 -3.86
CA PRO A 346 23.85 -2.04 -3.70
C PRO A 346 25.34 -2.03 -4.08
N PHE A 347 25.93 -0.86 -4.40
CA PHE A 347 27.31 -0.74 -4.89
C PHE A 347 28.30 -0.17 -3.88
N ILE A 348 27.83 0.29 -2.72
CA ILE A 348 28.73 0.71 -1.65
C ILE A 348 29.64 -0.45 -1.21
N THR A 349 30.90 -0.14 -0.95
CA THR A 349 31.90 -1.13 -0.48
C THR A 349 32.16 -1.02 1.01
N LEU A 350 31.85 0.13 1.61
CA LEU A 350 32.01 0.41 3.03
C LEU A 350 30.73 1.06 3.57
N VAL A 351 30.36 0.68 4.80
CA VAL A 351 29.26 1.31 5.53
C VAL A 351 29.84 2.41 6.41
N THR A 352 29.55 3.65 6.04
CA THR A 352 29.94 4.88 6.75
C THR A 352 28.73 5.59 7.32
N ASP A 353 28.95 6.60 8.17
CA ASP A 353 27.88 7.29 8.89
C ASP A 353 26.83 7.95 7.96
N ASP A 354 27.20 8.31 6.73
CA ASP A 354 26.28 8.88 5.74
C ASP A 354 25.18 7.92 5.26
N VAL A 355 25.28 6.63 5.59
CA VAL A 355 24.21 5.64 5.37
C VAL A 355 23.06 5.82 6.39
N TYR A 356 23.32 6.44 7.54
CA TYR A 356 22.34 6.60 8.62
C TYR A 356 21.79 8.03 8.68
N LEU A 357 20.53 8.21 8.27
CA LEU A 357 19.79 9.47 8.35
C LEU A 357 19.29 9.80 9.77
N CYS A 358 19.27 8.81 10.65
CA CYS A 358 18.72 8.90 11.99
C CYS A 358 19.30 7.80 12.89
N THR A 359 19.15 7.96 14.20
CA THR A 359 19.63 7.00 15.21
C THR A 359 18.95 5.64 15.02
N ASN A 360 19.76 4.60 14.80
CA ASN A 360 19.27 3.25 14.58
C ASN A 360 18.73 2.63 15.88
N ILE A 361 17.42 2.35 15.91
CA ILE A 361 16.73 1.68 17.03
C ILE A 361 16.24 0.27 16.67
N SER A 362 16.71 -0.31 15.57
CA SER A 362 16.21 -1.58 15.02
C SER A 362 16.22 -2.72 16.03
N GLU A 363 17.17 -2.73 16.97
CA GLU A 363 17.24 -3.73 18.04
C GLU A 363 16.01 -3.73 18.95
N ARG A 364 15.27 -2.63 19.04
CA ARG A 364 14.03 -2.52 19.82
C ARG A 364 12.81 -3.09 19.07
N ILE A 365 12.89 -3.23 17.75
CA ILE A 365 11.75 -3.60 16.90
C ILE A 365 11.81 -5.09 16.54
N LYS A 366 11.35 -5.95 17.46
CA LYS A 366 11.54 -7.41 17.38
C LYS A 366 10.69 -8.13 16.32
N TRP A 367 9.67 -7.49 15.75
CA TRP A 367 8.80 -8.07 14.73
C TRP A 367 9.34 -7.91 13.29
N LEU A 368 10.46 -7.20 13.11
CA LEU A 368 11.11 -7.07 11.82
C LEU A 368 11.85 -8.35 11.43
N ASN A 369 11.65 -8.78 10.18
CA ASN A 369 12.35 -9.92 9.60
C ASN A 369 13.11 -9.49 8.33
N TRP A 370 14.33 -9.01 8.52
CA TRP A 370 15.21 -8.49 7.47
C TRP A 370 16.68 -8.81 7.76
N ARG A 371 17.58 -8.50 6.83
CA ARG A 371 19.03 -8.62 7.00
C ARG A 371 19.66 -7.22 7.01
N PRO A 372 19.59 -6.48 8.14
CA PRO A 372 19.73 -5.03 8.17
C PRO A 372 21.08 -4.50 7.65
N CYS A 373 22.16 -5.26 7.84
CA CYS A 373 23.51 -4.87 7.40
C CYS A 373 23.89 -5.43 6.02
N ASN A 374 23.00 -6.12 5.31
CA ASN A 374 23.31 -6.71 4.01
C ASN A 374 23.23 -5.64 2.91
N ILE A 375 24.39 -5.23 2.39
CA ILE A 375 24.52 -4.22 1.34
C ILE A 375 23.73 -4.60 0.08
N THR A 376 23.87 -5.84 -0.40
CA THR A 376 23.22 -6.29 -1.64
C THR A 376 21.70 -6.21 -1.53
N LEU A 377 21.14 -6.56 -0.37
CA LEU A 377 19.69 -6.48 -0.11
C LEU A 377 19.23 -5.07 0.29
N GLY A 378 20.14 -4.10 0.33
CA GLY A 378 19.97 -2.72 0.77
C GLY A 378 19.95 -2.59 2.28
N ILE A 379 20.94 -1.89 2.85
CA ILE A 379 21.02 -1.63 4.30
C ILE A 379 19.71 -1.02 4.77
N SER A 380 19.16 -1.51 5.88
CA SER A 380 17.88 -1.04 6.41
C SER A 380 17.89 -0.95 7.92
N TYR A 381 17.25 0.10 8.46
CA TYR A 381 17.19 0.37 9.89
C TYR A 381 15.91 1.11 10.27
N ALA A 382 15.53 1.01 11.55
CA ALA A 382 14.41 1.74 12.14
C ALA A 382 14.91 2.94 12.95
N CYS A 383 14.10 3.98 13.07
CA CYS A 383 14.35 5.13 13.93
C CYS A 383 13.04 5.79 14.38
N SER A 384 13.13 6.80 15.27
CA SER A 384 11.97 7.60 15.64
C SER A 384 11.54 8.49 14.48
N VAL A 385 10.23 8.76 14.37
CA VAL A 385 9.69 9.66 13.34
C VAL A 385 10.29 11.07 13.45
N ALA A 386 10.46 11.56 14.68
CA ALA A 386 11.04 12.86 14.94
C ALA A 386 12.50 12.97 14.46
N ASP A 387 13.30 11.93 14.67
CA ASP A 387 14.71 11.93 14.26
C ASP A 387 14.87 11.84 12.74
N LEU A 388 14.10 10.96 12.07
CA LEU A 388 14.08 10.90 10.61
C LEU A 388 13.72 12.26 9.99
N ARG A 389 12.72 12.94 10.54
CA ARG A 389 12.23 14.22 10.01
C ARG A 389 13.26 15.34 10.05
N LYS A 390 14.24 15.29 10.97
CA LYS A 390 15.35 16.25 10.99
C LYS A 390 16.20 16.15 9.72
N ALA A 391 16.45 14.93 9.23
CA ALA A 391 17.21 14.68 8.02
C ALA A 391 16.36 14.73 6.75
N VAL A 392 15.07 14.37 6.86
CA VAL A 392 14.15 14.27 5.73
C VAL A 392 12.96 15.21 5.96
N PRO A 393 13.04 16.49 5.51
CA PRO A 393 11.94 17.44 5.62
C PRO A 393 10.66 16.99 4.91
N ALA A 394 10.77 16.01 4.00
CA ALA A 394 9.63 15.43 3.31
C ALA A 394 8.73 14.54 4.20
N VAL A 395 9.21 14.15 5.39
CA VAL A 395 8.38 13.45 6.38
C VAL A 395 7.37 14.44 6.95
N PRO A 396 6.06 14.16 6.87
CA PRO A 396 5.04 15.09 7.36
C PRO A 396 5.15 15.32 8.87
N LEU A 397 4.67 16.48 9.32
CA LEU A 397 4.51 16.74 10.74
C LEU A 397 3.37 15.86 11.27
N LEU A 398 3.72 14.93 12.16
CA LEU A 398 2.80 14.03 12.84
C LEU A 398 2.93 14.24 14.36
N ASP A 399 1.81 14.15 15.06
CA ASP A 399 1.78 14.18 16.53
C ASP A 399 2.18 12.81 17.08
N VAL A 400 3.48 12.56 17.19
CA VAL A 400 4.04 11.27 17.63
C VAL A 400 4.58 11.39 19.05
N ILE A 401 3.96 10.69 19.99
CA ILE A 401 4.32 10.74 21.42
C ILE A 401 5.27 9.61 21.83
N ASP A 402 5.32 8.50 21.09
CA ASP A 402 6.20 7.36 21.38
C ASP A 402 6.41 6.45 20.13
N ILE A 403 7.34 5.51 20.23
CA ILE A 403 7.63 4.48 19.22
C ILE A 403 6.50 3.45 19.15
N LEU A 404 6.11 3.07 17.93
CA LEU A 404 5.17 1.95 17.71
C LEU A 404 5.94 0.63 17.61
N MET A 405 5.76 -0.28 18.57
CA MET A 405 6.50 -1.54 18.72
C MET A 405 5.63 -2.79 18.82
#